data_AF-A0A832MHC2-F1
#
_entry.id   AF-A0A832MHC2-F1
#
_cell.length_a   1.000
_cell.length_b   1.000
_cell.length_c   1.000
_cell.angle_alpha   90.00
_cell.angle_beta   90.00
_cell.angle_gamma   90.00
#
_symmetry.space_group_name_H-M   'P 1'
#
loop_
_entity.id
_entity.type
_entity.pdbx_description
1 polymer ?
#
loop_
_entity_poly.entity_id
_entity_poly.type
_entity_poly.pdbx_seq_one_letter_code
_entity_poly.pdbx_strand_id
1 'polypeptide(L)'
;MSYKPSPRQTYKQRRKHTPFTSAAHYSFRQDWETNFDRAVAQAEALKAQGYLVEEGIQKGALTESQARQVARRLKEAGFDVQLIPVASWAGEKVVFVVCRPPKEGATMPQPRAPPKKKASDVKTLMKKFVQANSTDSESIDVDKQLREKGYLYDSHYTVAFLPRGQQGTDALAQWVRDIPLKQPPIIELDNTPTFRMLVRASKVKDRKTVIAFDSANKLTIRTENFQKVLRVFDDGRIRVYAVPGDDKPLIFYNDDGHAIAVARYMEAPTWDIASLTELLSKAQTKK
;
A
#
# COMPACT_ATOMS: atom_id res chain seq x y z
N MET A 1 13.99 -53.08 0.67
CA MET A 1 13.09 -51.96 0.29
C MET A 1 13.96 -50.81 -0.19
N SER A 2 13.88 -50.47 -1.48
CA SER A 2 14.76 -49.48 -2.12
C SER A 2 14.11 -48.09 -2.03
N TYR A 3 14.70 -47.19 -1.24
CA TYR A 3 14.25 -45.80 -1.11
C TYR A 3 14.67 -45.03 -2.36
N LYS A 4 13.69 -44.61 -3.18
CA LYS A 4 13.93 -43.63 -4.26
C LYS A 4 14.00 -42.23 -3.65
N PRO A 5 15.10 -41.48 -3.78
CA PRO A 5 15.16 -40.11 -3.32
C PRO A 5 14.30 -39.21 -4.22
N SER A 6 13.46 -38.39 -3.59
CA SER A 6 12.62 -37.38 -4.25
C SER A 6 13.50 -36.33 -4.95
N PRO A 7 13.16 -35.87 -6.17
CA PRO A 7 13.97 -34.89 -6.88
C PRO A 7 13.92 -33.55 -6.14
N ARG A 8 15.11 -33.02 -5.80
CA ARG A 8 15.29 -31.68 -5.25
C ARG A 8 14.64 -30.67 -6.21
N GLN A 9 13.60 -29.98 -5.74
CA GLN A 9 13.06 -28.81 -6.44
C GLN A 9 14.16 -27.75 -6.51
N THR A 10 14.78 -27.62 -7.69
CA THR A 10 15.66 -26.51 -8.00
C THR A 10 14.83 -25.24 -7.95
N TYR A 11 15.03 -24.45 -6.89
CA TYR A 11 14.50 -23.10 -6.77
C TYR A 11 14.95 -22.33 -8.01
N LYS A 12 14.02 -22.12 -8.98
CA LYS A 12 14.30 -21.25 -10.12
C LYS A 12 14.67 -19.89 -9.54
N GLN A 13 15.94 -19.52 -9.67
CA GLN A 13 16.41 -18.19 -9.30
C GLN A 13 15.45 -17.17 -9.91
N ARG A 14 14.86 -16.33 -9.05
CA ARG A 14 14.15 -15.13 -9.49
C ARG A 14 15.09 -14.39 -10.43
N ARG A 15 14.63 -14.11 -11.66
CA ARG A 15 15.36 -13.26 -12.61
C ARG A 15 15.85 -12.03 -11.85
N LYS A 16 17.17 -11.86 -11.79
CA LYS A 16 17.78 -10.67 -11.17
C LYS A 16 17.15 -9.47 -11.87
N HIS A 17 16.43 -8.65 -11.10
CA HIS A 17 15.96 -7.36 -11.57
C HIS A 17 17.22 -6.59 -11.95
N THR A 18 17.45 -6.40 -13.25
CA THR A 18 18.57 -5.59 -13.70
C THR A 18 18.40 -4.20 -13.08
N PRO A 19 19.45 -3.62 -12.49
CA PRO A 19 19.37 -2.28 -11.94
C PRO A 19 19.00 -1.31 -13.07
N PHE A 20 18.10 -0.38 -12.75
CA PHE A 20 17.71 0.72 -13.62
C PHE A 20 18.96 1.50 -14.04
N THR A 21 19.35 1.39 -15.31
CA THR A 21 20.47 2.16 -15.85
C THR A 21 19.96 3.48 -16.42
N SER A 22 20.75 4.54 -16.28
CA SER A 22 20.51 5.83 -16.94
C SER A 22 20.30 5.67 -18.46
N ALA A 23 20.96 4.69 -19.08
CA ALA A 23 20.81 4.33 -20.49
C ALA A 23 19.38 3.87 -20.85
N ALA A 24 18.73 3.07 -19.99
CA ALA A 24 17.35 2.60 -20.22
C ALA A 24 16.32 3.75 -20.08
N HIS A 25 16.57 4.70 -19.18
CA HIS A 25 15.76 5.92 -19.07
C HIS A 25 15.91 6.81 -20.32
N TYR A 26 17.14 6.94 -20.83
CA TYR A 26 17.42 7.76 -22.01
C TYR A 26 16.79 7.15 -23.28
N SER A 27 16.97 5.85 -23.52
CA SER A 27 16.38 5.18 -24.69
C SER A 27 14.85 5.26 -24.69
N PHE A 28 14.22 5.08 -23.53
CA PHE A 28 12.78 5.25 -23.40
C PHE A 28 12.33 6.66 -23.72
N ARG A 29 13.02 7.67 -23.19
CA ARG A 29 12.67 9.07 -23.43
C ARG A 29 12.78 9.43 -24.91
N GLN A 30 13.85 8.96 -25.55
CA GLN A 30 14.06 9.15 -26.98
C GLN A 30 12.97 8.45 -27.82
N ASP A 31 12.65 7.19 -27.52
CA ASP A 31 11.56 6.45 -28.18
C ASP A 31 10.21 7.14 -27.99
N TRP A 32 9.95 7.63 -26.77
CA TRP A 32 8.73 8.34 -26.43
C TRP A 32 8.62 9.64 -27.22
N GLU A 33 9.61 10.52 -27.15
CA GLU A 33 9.62 11.81 -27.85
C GLU A 33 9.49 11.62 -29.38
N THR A 34 10.09 10.56 -29.93
CA THR A 34 10.02 10.28 -31.38
C THR A 34 8.65 9.76 -31.84
N ASN A 35 8.02 8.90 -31.05
CA ASN A 35 6.82 8.17 -31.48
C ASN A 35 5.52 8.74 -30.90
N PHE A 36 5.58 9.62 -29.90
CA PHE A 36 4.41 10.15 -29.23
C PHE A 36 3.46 10.85 -30.18
N ASP A 37 3.95 11.80 -30.98
CA ASP A 37 3.12 12.55 -31.94
C ASP A 37 2.47 11.63 -32.97
N ARG A 38 3.19 10.62 -33.44
CA ARG A 38 2.67 9.60 -34.35
C ARG A 38 1.59 8.75 -33.70
N ALA A 39 1.78 8.36 -32.44
CA ALA A 39 0.81 7.57 -31.68
C ALA A 39 -0.46 8.40 -31.37
N VAL A 40 -0.31 9.69 -31.09
CA VAL A 40 -1.43 10.63 -30.93
C VAL A 40 -2.19 10.80 -32.24
N ALA A 41 -1.50 11.04 -33.36
CA ALA A 41 -2.14 11.14 -34.67
C ALA A 41 -2.89 9.85 -35.06
N GLN A 42 -2.33 8.68 -34.74
CA GLN A 42 -3.00 7.40 -34.94
C GLN A 42 -4.24 7.25 -34.04
N ALA A 43 -4.17 7.71 -32.78
CA ALA A 43 -5.33 7.73 -31.90
C ALA A 43 -6.42 8.67 -32.43
N GLU A 44 -6.07 9.87 -32.90
CA GLU A 44 -7.02 10.81 -33.50
C GLU A 44 -7.66 10.27 -34.79
N ALA A 45 -6.90 9.58 -35.64
CA ALA A 45 -7.45 8.89 -36.80
C ALA A 45 -8.47 7.82 -36.40
N LEU A 46 -8.22 7.10 -35.31
CA LEU A 46 -9.17 6.12 -34.74
C LEU A 46 -10.39 6.82 -34.11
N LYS A 47 -10.22 8.01 -33.51
CA LYS A 47 -11.34 8.84 -33.05
C LYS A 47 -12.30 9.16 -34.18
N ALA A 48 -11.79 9.54 -35.35
CA ALA A 48 -12.59 9.78 -36.55
C ALA A 48 -13.34 8.53 -37.03
N GLN A 49 -12.85 7.32 -36.73
CA GLN A 49 -13.51 6.05 -37.03
C GLN A 49 -14.53 5.59 -35.97
N GLY A 50 -14.76 6.41 -34.94
CA GLY A 50 -15.71 6.15 -33.86
C GLY A 50 -15.12 5.41 -32.66
N TYR A 51 -13.80 5.37 -32.51
CA TYR A 51 -13.17 4.89 -31.29
C TYR A 51 -13.16 5.98 -30.20
N LEU A 52 -13.37 5.57 -28.96
CA LEU A 52 -13.19 6.37 -27.76
C LEU A 52 -11.69 6.48 -27.45
N VAL A 53 -11.17 7.68 -27.67
CA VAL A 53 -9.85 8.13 -27.25
C VAL A 53 -10.08 8.93 -25.97
N GLU A 54 -9.76 8.36 -24.81
CA GLU A 54 -9.83 9.12 -23.56
C GLU A 54 -8.89 10.33 -23.64
N GLU A 55 -9.35 11.52 -23.23
CA GLU A 55 -8.51 12.72 -23.11
C GLU A 55 -7.30 12.49 -22.16
N GLY A 56 -7.40 11.46 -21.30
CA GLY A 56 -6.34 10.94 -20.44
C GLY A 56 -5.28 10.07 -21.12
N ILE A 57 -5.34 9.82 -22.43
CA ILE A 57 -4.23 9.18 -23.17
C ILE A 57 -2.94 10.02 -23.07
N GLN A 58 -3.07 11.32 -22.82
CA GLN A 58 -1.96 12.21 -22.45
C GLN A 58 -1.41 11.96 -21.02
N LYS A 59 -2.11 11.22 -20.16
CA LYS A 59 -1.80 11.06 -18.72
C LYS A 59 -1.34 9.67 -18.30
N GLY A 60 -1.31 8.67 -19.19
CA GLY A 60 -0.69 7.39 -18.84
C GLY A 60 -0.70 6.37 -19.97
N ALA A 61 0.50 6.01 -20.43
CA ALA A 61 0.66 4.82 -21.25
C ALA A 61 0.87 3.59 -20.36
N LEU A 62 0.23 2.48 -20.73
CA LEU A 62 0.31 1.22 -19.99
C LEU A 62 1.43 0.36 -20.58
N THR A 63 2.03 -0.50 -19.76
CA THR A 63 2.88 -1.55 -20.31
C THR A 63 2.04 -2.59 -21.07
N GLU A 64 2.60 -3.26 -22.06
CA GLU A 64 1.88 -4.15 -22.95
C GLU A 64 1.17 -5.30 -22.19
N SER A 65 1.77 -5.84 -21.14
CA SER A 65 1.16 -6.86 -20.27
C SER A 65 -0.08 -6.32 -19.54
N GLN A 66 -0.02 -5.10 -19.03
CA GLN A 66 -1.15 -4.42 -18.40
C GLN A 66 -2.24 -4.10 -19.44
N ALA A 67 -1.84 -3.56 -20.59
CA ALA A 67 -2.72 -3.22 -21.69
C ALA A 67 -3.45 -4.45 -22.26
N ARG A 68 -2.78 -5.62 -22.37
CA ARG A 68 -3.41 -6.89 -22.79
C ARG A 68 -4.48 -7.36 -21.81
N GLN A 69 -4.27 -7.19 -20.51
CA GLN A 69 -5.28 -7.53 -19.50
C GLN A 69 -6.51 -6.63 -19.61
N VAL A 70 -6.30 -5.32 -19.81
CA VAL A 70 -7.38 -4.35 -20.02
C VAL A 70 -8.11 -4.62 -21.33
N ALA A 71 -7.38 -4.83 -22.43
CA ALA A 71 -7.94 -5.13 -23.74
C ALA A 71 -8.76 -6.41 -23.74
N ARG A 72 -8.33 -7.46 -23.02
CA ARG A 72 -9.10 -8.69 -22.86
C ARG A 72 -10.45 -8.43 -22.19
N ARG A 73 -10.49 -7.66 -21.10
CA ARG A 73 -11.73 -7.31 -20.39
C ARG A 73 -12.67 -6.48 -21.25
N LEU A 74 -12.13 -5.53 -22.01
CA LEU A 74 -12.90 -4.69 -22.92
C LEU A 74 -13.47 -5.51 -24.10
N LYS A 75 -12.68 -6.44 -24.66
CA LYS A 75 -13.16 -7.37 -25.69
C LYS A 75 -14.23 -8.33 -25.16
N GLU A 76 -14.07 -8.86 -23.94
CA GLU A 76 -15.09 -9.65 -23.26
C GLU A 76 -16.39 -8.85 -23.02
N ALA A 77 -16.31 -7.52 -22.91
CA ALA A 77 -17.44 -6.61 -22.81
C ALA A 77 -17.99 -6.14 -24.17
N GLY A 78 -17.52 -6.70 -25.29
CA GLY A 78 -18.00 -6.38 -26.65
C GLY A 78 -17.35 -5.15 -27.28
N PHE A 79 -16.36 -4.52 -26.65
CA PHE A 79 -15.63 -3.40 -27.23
C PHE A 79 -14.58 -3.90 -28.22
N ASP A 80 -14.43 -3.19 -29.34
CA ASP A 80 -13.28 -3.38 -30.22
C ASP A 80 -12.09 -2.56 -29.69
N VAL A 81 -10.91 -3.18 -29.56
CA VAL A 81 -9.77 -2.56 -28.86
C VAL A 81 -8.52 -2.63 -29.72
N GLN A 82 -7.87 -1.49 -29.89
CA GLN A 82 -6.56 -1.35 -30.53
C GLN A 82 -5.51 -0.87 -29.54
N LEU A 83 -4.29 -1.42 -29.68
CA LEU A 83 -3.13 -1.03 -28.90
C LEU A 83 -2.14 -0.29 -29.81
N ILE A 84 -1.80 0.94 -29.46
CA ILE A 84 -0.87 1.77 -30.23
C ILE A 84 0.46 1.82 -29.47
N PRO A 85 1.55 1.25 -30.01
CA PRO A 85 2.86 1.30 -29.34
C PRO A 85 3.46 2.70 -29.37
N VAL A 86 4.06 3.11 -28.25
CA VAL A 86 4.67 4.44 -28.05
C VAL A 86 6.16 4.32 -27.77
N ALA A 87 6.57 3.47 -26.82
CA ALA A 87 7.98 3.34 -26.46
C ALA A 87 8.30 1.93 -25.96
N SER A 88 9.58 1.63 -25.76
CA SER A 88 10.02 0.41 -25.06
C SER A 88 10.58 0.76 -23.68
N TRP A 89 10.10 0.09 -22.64
CA TRP A 89 10.57 0.22 -21.27
C TRP A 89 10.97 -1.14 -20.71
N ALA A 90 12.23 -1.28 -20.30
CA ALA A 90 12.75 -2.48 -19.63
C ALA A 90 12.44 -3.82 -20.35
N GLY A 91 12.43 -3.82 -21.70
CA GLY A 91 12.12 -4.99 -22.52
C GLY A 91 10.62 -5.23 -22.79
N GLU A 92 9.76 -4.28 -22.42
CA GLU A 92 8.31 -4.31 -22.64
C GLU A 92 7.85 -3.07 -23.42
N LYS A 93 6.84 -3.20 -24.29
CA LYS A 93 6.28 -2.05 -24.99
C LYS A 93 5.34 -1.27 -24.08
N VAL A 94 5.39 0.05 -24.19
CA VAL A 94 4.47 0.98 -23.56
C VAL A 94 3.49 1.42 -24.65
N VAL A 95 2.19 1.24 -24.41
CA VAL A 95 1.14 1.35 -25.43
C VAL A 95 -0.03 2.21 -24.95
N PHE A 96 -0.70 2.87 -25.88
CA PHE A 96 -2.03 3.44 -25.68
C PHE A 96 -3.10 2.40 -25.97
N VAL A 97 -4.16 2.40 -25.17
CA VAL A 97 -5.33 1.54 -25.36
C VAL A 97 -6.46 2.41 -25.89
N VAL A 98 -6.96 2.10 -27.09
CA VAL A 98 -8.09 2.81 -27.68
C VAL A 98 -9.20 1.79 -27.92
N CYS A 99 -10.45 2.13 -27.55
CA CYS A 99 -11.57 1.21 -27.66
C CYS A 99 -12.76 1.81 -28.40
N ARG A 100 -13.52 1.00 -29.12
CA ARG A 100 -14.76 1.38 -29.78
C ARG A 100 -15.91 0.59 -29.16
N PRO A 101 -17.01 1.25 -28.78
CA PRO A 101 -18.18 0.56 -28.25
C PRO A 101 -18.80 -0.37 -29.32
N PRO A 102 -19.42 -1.49 -28.91
CA PRO A 102 -20.13 -2.37 -29.84
C PRO A 102 -21.25 -1.60 -30.56
N LYS A 103 -21.50 -1.98 -31.83
CA LYS A 103 -22.47 -1.28 -32.70
C LYS A 103 -23.94 -1.43 -32.31
N GLU A 104 -24.28 -2.16 -31.25
CA GLU A 104 -25.65 -2.24 -30.72
C GLU A 104 -25.67 -2.20 -29.19
N GLY A 105 -26.37 -1.20 -28.64
CA GLY A 105 -27.09 -1.28 -27.37
C GLY A 105 -26.32 -1.51 -26.06
N ALA A 106 -24.99 -1.60 -26.03
CA ALA A 106 -24.27 -1.83 -24.78
C ALA A 106 -24.16 -0.54 -23.96
N THR A 107 -24.98 -0.46 -22.90
CA THR A 107 -24.77 0.48 -21.79
C THR A 107 -23.33 0.45 -21.33
N MET A 108 -22.73 1.64 -21.15
CA MET A 108 -21.46 1.79 -20.45
C MET A 108 -21.46 0.91 -19.20
N PRO A 109 -20.36 0.17 -18.92
CA PRO A 109 -20.25 -0.46 -17.62
C PRO A 109 -20.31 0.66 -16.58
N GLN A 110 -21.35 0.65 -15.73
CA GLN A 110 -21.28 1.38 -14.47
C GLN A 110 -19.95 1.01 -13.80
N PRO A 111 -19.25 1.94 -13.14
CA PRO A 111 -18.00 1.64 -12.46
C PRO A 111 -18.30 0.49 -11.50
N ARG A 112 -17.84 -0.72 -11.82
CA ARG A 112 -17.96 -1.83 -10.88
C ARG A 112 -17.23 -1.37 -9.64
N ALA A 113 -17.93 -1.40 -8.51
CA ALA A 113 -17.36 -1.10 -7.20
C ALA A 113 -15.95 -1.72 -7.13
N PRO A 114 -14.96 -0.97 -6.59
CA PRO A 114 -13.58 -1.42 -6.54
C PRO A 114 -13.53 -2.87 -6.04
N PRO A 115 -12.69 -3.73 -6.63
CA PRO A 115 -12.67 -5.15 -6.30
C PRO A 115 -12.62 -5.29 -4.78
N LYS A 116 -13.61 -5.97 -4.20
CA LYS A 116 -13.69 -6.22 -2.75
C LYS A 116 -12.29 -6.67 -2.30
N LYS A 117 -11.59 -5.83 -1.53
CA LYS A 117 -10.31 -6.20 -0.95
C LYS A 117 -10.55 -7.52 -0.22
N LYS A 118 -9.78 -8.55 -0.58
CA LYS A 118 -9.77 -9.80 0.19
C LYS A 118 -9.31 -9.41 1.60
N ALA A 119 -10.11 -9.77 2.60
CA ALA A 119 -9.76 -9.56 4.00
C ALA A 119 -8.34 -10.08 4.25
N SER A 120 -7.55 -9.30 4.96
CA SER A 120 -6.15 -9.63 5.20
C SER A 120 -6.09 -10.87 6.09
N ASP A 121 -5.43 -11.93 5.63
CA ASP A 121 -5.25 -13.14 6.45
C ASP A 121 -4.40 -12.84 7.69
N VAL A 122 -4.92 -13.20 8.87
CA VAL A 122 -4.29 -12.94 10.18
C VAL A 122 -2.87 -13.49 10.22
N LYS A 123 -2.62 -14.69 9.68
CA LYS A 123 -1.27 -15.29 9.67
C LYS A 123 -0.31 -14.45 8.86
N THR A 124 -0.78 -13.88 7.75
CA THR A 124 0.01 -12.98 6.91
C THR A 124 0.34 -11.68 7.65
N LEU A 125 -0.63 -11.08 8.35
CA LEU A 125 -0.39 -9.87 9.17
C LEU A 125 0.57 -10.14 10.32
N MET A 126 0.43 -11.27 11.02
CA MET A 126 1.35 -11.68 12.07
C MET A 126 2.78 -11.84 11.55
N LYS A 127 2.94 -12.51 10.40
CA LYS A 127 4.27 -12.67 9.78
C LYS A 127 4.91 -11.32 9.46
N LYS A 128 4.13 -10.37 8.94
CA LYS A 128 4.61 -9.00 8.67
C LYS A 128 4.94 -8.26 9.95
N PHE A 129 4.15 -8.43 11.00
CA PHE A 129 4.41 -7.84 12.30
C PHE A 129 5.75 -8.32 12.85
N VAL A 130 5.97 -9.64 12.87
CA VAL A 130 7.24 -10.23 13.30
C VAL A 130 8.38 -9.72 12.43
N GLN A 131 8.24 -9.75 11.10
CA GLN A 131 9.28 -9.26 10.18
C GLN A 131 9.61 -7.76 10.36
N ALA A 132 8.64 -6.94 10.77
CA ALA A 132 8.84 -5.50 10.95
C ALA A 132 9.39 -5.13 12.34
N ASN A 133 9.30 -6.03 13.33
CA ASN A 133 9.58 -5.73 14.73
C ASN A 133 10.64 -6.64 15.38
N SER A 134 10.95 -7.80 14.81
CA SER A 134 12.06 -8.64 15.26
C SER A 134 13.39 -8.02 14.87
N THR A 135 14.31 -7.94 15.83
CA THR A 135 15.73 -7.67 15.60
C THR A 135 16.48 -9.00 15.44
N ASP A 136 17.66 -8.97 14.81
CA ASP A 136 18.47 -10.17 14.58
C ASP A 136 18.89 -10.90 15.87
N SER A 137 18.77 -10.24 17.03
CA SER A 137 19.12 -10.76 18.35
C SER A 137 17.96 -11.35 19.16
N GLU A 138 16.70 -11.08 18.83
CA GLU A 138 15.55 -11.48 19.65
C GLU A 138 14.36 -11.95 18.79
N SER A 139 14.00 -13.23 18.93
CA SER A 139 12.83 -13.81 18.29
C SER A 139 11.56 -13.56 19.13
N ILE A 140 10.46 -13.23 18.44
CA ILE A 140 9.14 -13.08 19.08
C ILE A 140 8.53 -14.48 19.21
N ASP A 141 8.27 -14.93 20.44
CA ASP A 141 7.54 -16.17 20.71
C ASP A 141 6.03 -15.96 20.49
N VAL A 142 5.63 -16.16 19.23
CA VAL A 142 4.27 -15.91 18.74
C VAL A 142 3.22 -16.75 19.47
N ASP A 143 3.49 -18.05 19.63
CA ASP A 143 2.49 -19.00 20.14
C ASP A 143 2.29 -18.85 21.64
N LYS A 144 3.33 -18.48 22.39
CA LYS A 144 3.20 -18.20 23.82
C LYS A 144 2.42 -16.91 24.06
N GLN A 145 2.81 -15.81 23.40
CA GLN A 145 2.20 -14.50 23.64
C GLN A 145 0.72 -14.47 23.25
N LEU A 146 0.33 -15.09 22.14
CA LEU A 146 -1.08 -15.17 21.77
C LEU A 146 -1.91 -15.99 22.76
N ARG A 147 -1.37 -17.10 23.30
CA ARG A 147 -2.08 -17.92 24.28
C ARG A 147 -2.24 -17.24 25.63
N GLU A 148 -1.22 -16.54 26.08
CA GLU A 148 -1.22 -15.91 27.42
C GLU A 148 -1.92 -14.55 27.42
N LYS A 149 -1.70 -13.73 26.38
CA LYS A 149 -2.12 -12.32 26.37
C LYS A 149 -3.17 -11.99 25.30
N GLY A 150 -3.30 -12.83 24.28
CA GLY A 150 -4.18 -12.56 23.13
C GLY A 150 -3.59 -11.58 22.10
N TYR A 151 -2.33 -11.17 22.25
CA TYR A 151 -1.64 -10.25 21.34
C TYR A 151 -0.14 -10.53 21.26
N LEU A 152 0.49 -9.99 20.22
CA LEU A 152 1.94 -10.03 20.01
C LEU A 152 2.55 -8.67 20.37
N TYR A 153 3.69 -8.62 21.04
CA TYR A 153 4.44 -7.38 21.29
C TYR A 153 5.88 -7.50 20.78
N ASP A 154 6.48 -6.36 20.44
CA ASP A 154 7.89 -6.29 20.06
C ASP A 154 8.83 -6.42 21.27
N SER A 155 10.10 -6.74 21.03
CA SER A 155 11.13 -6.87 22.08
C SER A 155 11.23 -5.65 23.00
N HIS A 156 10.94 -4.46 22.49
CA HIS A 156 11.03 -3.20 23.22
C HIS A 156 9.72 -2.78 23.91
N TYR A 157 8.65 -3.58 23.82
CA TYR A 157 7.33 -3.26 24.37
C TYR A 157 6.77 -1.90 23.91
N THR A 158 7.13 -1.47 22.70
CA THR A 158 6.68 -0.22 22.10
C THR A 158 5.53 -0.38 21.12
N VAL A 159 5.34 -1.59 20.57
CA VAL A 159 4.30 -1.90 19.59
C VAL A 159 3.70 -3.26 19.88
N ALA A 160 2.38 -3.38 19.81
CA ALA A 160 1.67 -4.65 19.94
C ALA A 160 0.65 -4.87 18.82
N PHE A 161 0.60 -6.06 18.24
CA PHE A 161 -0.41 -6.49 17.27
C PHE A 161 -1.49 -7.33 17.92
N LEU A 162 -2.75 -6.91 17.76
CA LEU A 162 -3.94 -7.53 18.33
C LEU A 162 -4.84 -8.02 17.18
N PRO A 163 -4.89 -9.34 16.93
CA PRO A 163 -5.82 -9.88 15.95
C PRO A 163 -7.28 -9.68 16.40
N ARG A 164 -8.17 -9.34 15.46
CA ARG A 164 -9.60 -9.28 15.71
C ARG A 164 -10.10 -10.58 16.32
N GLY A 165 -10.95 -10.44 17.34
CA GLY A 165 -11.63 -11.57 17.97
C GLY A 165 -10.77 -12.36 18.96
N GLN A 166 -9.49 -12.03 19.13
CA GLN A 166 -8.70 -12.62 20.21
C GLN A 166 -9.21 -12.17 21.57
N GLN A 167 -9.31 -13.12 22.50
CA GLN A 167 -9.74 -12.85 23.86
C GLN A 167 -8.50 -12.72 24.75
N GLY A 168 -8.14 -11.47 25.05
CA GLY A 168 -7.19 -11.14 26.10
C GLY A 168 -7.92 -10.58 27.32
N THR A 169 -7.43 -10.90 28.52
CA THR A 169 -7.90 -10.31 29.79
C THR A 169 -7.10 -9.08 30.18
N ASP A 170 -5.93 -8.86 29.57
CA ASP A 170 -5.06 -7.71 29.79
C ASP A 170 -5.77 -6.37 29.47
N ALA A 171 -5.41 -5.31 30.18
CA ALA A 171 -5.90 -3.95 29.98
C ALA A 171 -5.76 -3.49 28.53
N LEU A 172 -4.65 -3.85 27.85
CA LEU A 172 -4.45 -3.48 26.45
C LEU A 172 -5.51 -4.11 25.53
N ALA A 173 -5.81 -5.39 25.74
CA ALA A 173 -6.84 -6.10 24.98
C ALA A 173 -8.24 -5.54 25.27
N GLN A 174 -8.50 -5.12 26.51
CA GLN A 174 -9.74 -4.43 26.89
C GLN A 174 -9.87 -3.08 26.19
N TRP A 175 -8.82 -2.24 26.20
CA TRP A 175 -8.85 -0.95 25.51
C TRP A 175 -9.12 -1.08 24.02
N VAL A 176 -8.53 -2.08 23.35
CA VAL A 176 -8.79 -2.36 21.94
C VAL A 176 -10.25 -2.77 21.69
N ARG A 177 -10.87 -3.55 22.57
CA ARG A 177 -12.30 -3.88 22.38
C ARG A 177 -13.21 -2.68 22.59
N ASP A 178 -12.90 -1.87 23.59
CA ASP A 178 -13.83 -0.85 24.09
C ASP A 178 -13.72 0.49 23.36
N ILE A 179 -12.52 0.88 22.94
CA ILE A 179 -12.30 2.25 22.48
C ILE A 179 -13.17 2.67 21.29
N PRO A 180 -13.42 1.81 20.27
CA PRO A 180 -14.27 2.19 19.13
C PRO A 180 -15.75 2.34 19.53
N LEU A 181 -16.16 1.80 20.68
CA LEU A 181 -17.52 1.91 21.22
C LEU A 181 -17.71 3.18 22.07
N LYS A 182 -16.61 3.71 22.63
CA LYS A 182 -16.64 4.84 23.57
C LYS A 182 -16.42 6.20 22.90
N GLN A 183 -15.68 6.25 21.79
CA GLN A 183 -15.33 7.50 21.12
C GLN A 183 -15.10 7.30 19.62
N PRO A 184 -15.27 8.35 18.79
CA PRO A 184 -14.87 8.31 17.38
C PRO A 184 -13.33 8.26 17.23
N PRO A 185 -12.82 7.84 16.07
CA PRO A 185 -11.39 7.92 15.77
C PRO A 185 -10.92 9.37 15.75
N ILE A 186 -9.70 9.62 16.25
CA ILE A 186 -9.06 10.94 16.22
C ILE A 186 -8.62 11.33 14.81
N ILE A 187 -8.27 10.32 13.99
CA ILE A 187 -7.93 10.51 12.59
C ILE A 187 -8.23 9.24 11.81
N GLU A 188 -8.63 9.43 10.56
CA GLU A 188 -8.76 8.36 9.58
C GLU A 188 -7.87 8.69 8.39
N LEU A 189 -7.13 7.71 7.90
CA LEU A 189 -6.18 7.90 6.80
C LEU A 189 -6.19 6.71 5.84
N ASP A 190 -5.87 6.98 4.58
CA ASP A 190 -5.63 5.94 3.59
C ASP A 190 -4.13 5.61 3.52
N ASN A 191 -3.77 4.38 3.90
CA ASN A 191 -2.41 3.88 3.81
C ASN A 191 -2.04 3.57 2.36
N THR A 192 -1.73 4.59 1.57
CA THR A 192 -1.33 4.41 0.16
C THR A 192 0.20 4.26 0.02
N PRO A 193 0.71 3.69 -1.09
CA PRO A 193 2.15 3.67 -1.37
C PRO A 193 2.79 5.07 -1.32
N THR A 194 2.10 6.08 -1.87
CA THR A 194 2.54 7.48 -1.84
C THR A 194 2.64 8.03 -0.43
N PHE A 195 1.62 7.77 0.40
CA PHE A 195 1.63 8.18 1.80
C PHE A 195 2.77 7.50 2.59
N ARG A 196 2.99 6.19 2.40
CA ARG A 196 4.12 5.47 3.01
C ARG A 196 5.47 6.04 2.60
N MET A 197 5.62 6.47 1.35
CA MET A 197 6.84 7.11 0.87
C MET A 197 7.06 8.47 1.55
N LEU A 198 6.01 9.29 1.71
CA LEU A 198 6.10 10.58 2.41
C LEU A 198 6.48 10.41 3.88
N VAL A 199 5.90 9.44 4.58
CA VAL A 199 6.24 9.09 5.96
C VAL A 199 7.68 8.53 6.08
N ARG A 200 8.20 7.90 5.03
CA ARG A 200 9.63 7.51 4.97
C ARG A 200 10.54 8.71 4.76
N ALA A 201 10.15 9.62 3.88
CA ALA A 201 10.91 10.82 3.57
C ALA A 201 10.90 11.86 4.70
N SER A 202 9.92 11.81 5.60
CA SER A 202 9.90 12.69 6.79
C SER A 202 10.95 12.33 7.84
N LYS A 203 11.61 11.16 7.72
CA LYS A 203 12.73 10.80 8.59
C LYS A 203 13.95 11.63 8.19
N VAL A 204 14.39 12.51 9.09
CA VAL A 204 15.66 13.22 8.93
C VAL A 204 16.80 12.25 9.23
N LYS A 205 17.79 12.14 8.33
CA LYS A 205 18.84 11.10 8.35
C LYS A 205 19.54 10.92 9.70
N ASP A 206 19.67 11.99 10.48
CA ASP A 206 20.43 12.01 11.74
C ASP A 206 19.62 12.48 12.95
N ARG A 207 18.29 12.64 12.83
CA ARG A 207 17.45 13.09 13.95
C ARG A 207 16.34 12.10 14.27
N LYS A 208 16.16 11.90 15.57
CA LYS A 208 15.00 11.23 16.13
C LYS A 208 13.77 12.09 15.76
N THR A 209 12.82 11.54 15.01
CA THR A 209 11.64 12.25 14.50
C THR A 209 10.37 11.62 15.09
N VAL A 210 9.41 12.46 15.45
CA VAL A 210 8.06 12.02 15.85
C VAL A 210 7.01 12.50 14.86
N ILE A 211 5.88 11.80 14.81
CA ILE A 211 4.69 12.21 14.07
C ILE A 211 3.62 12.60 15.07
N ALA A 212 3.08 13.80 14.91
CA ALA A 212 1.95 14.30 15.68
C ALA A 212 0.62 13.93 15.00
N PHE A 213 -0.32 13.41 15.80
CA PHE A 213 -1.65 12.97 15.38
C PHE A 213 -2.75 13.97 15.75
N ASP A 214 -2.39 15.06 16.43
CA ASP A 214 -3.25 16.15 16.86
C ASP A 214 -2.62 17.50 16.55
N SER A 215 -3.44 18.56 16.45
CA SER A 215 -2.94 19.92 16.21
C SER A 215 -2.16 20.51 17.39
N ALA A 216 -2.36 19.97 18.60
CA ALA A 216 -1.66 20.39 19.81
C ALA A 216 -0.30 19.68 19.99
N ASN A 217 0.09 18.78 19.08
CA ASN A 217 1.32 17.98 19.14
C ASN A 217 1.49 17.19 20.45
N LYS A 218 0.40 16.80 21.11
CA LYS A 218 0.44 15.99 22.34
C LYS A 218 0.40 14.50 22.03
N LEU A 219 -0.25 14.11 20.95
CA LEU A 219 -0.40 12.72 20.52
C LEU A 219 0.70 12.38 19.53
N THR A 220 1.92 12.17 20.05
CA THR A 220 3.09 11.87 19.22
C THR A 220 3.54 10.42 19.35
N ILE A 221 4.01 9.84 18.25
CA ILE A 221 4.71 8.55 18.24
C ILE A 221 5.97 8.64 17.39
N ARG A 222 6.96 7.78 17.67
CA ARG A 222 8.17 7.70 16.85
C ARG A 222 7.82 7.37 15.40
N THR A 223 8.40 8.11 14.45
CA THR A 223 8.18 7.89 13.02
C THR A 223 8.46 6.45 12.60
N GLU A 224 9.48 5.81 13.20
CA GLU A 224 9.83 4.41 12.94
C GLU A 224 8.70 3.44 13.33
N ASN A 225 8.08 3.64 14.50
CA ASN A 225 6.96 2.80 14.94
C ASN A 225 5.74 2.99 14.04
N PHE A 226 5.46 4.23 13.60
CA PHE A 226 4.41 4.45 12.63
C PHE A 226 4.70 3.78 11.28
N GLN A 227 5.93 3.83 10.78
CA GLN A 227 6.32 3.11 9.56
C GLN A 227 6.12 1.61 9.69
N LYS A 228 6.37 1.01 10.86
CA LYS A 228 6.09 -0.41 11.12
C LYS A 228 4.59 -0.70 11.02
N VAL A 229 3.73 0.12 11.64
CA VAL A 229 2.25 0.01 11.49
C VAL A 229 1.86 0.00 10.01
N LEU A 230 2.33 0.98 9.24
CA LEU A 230 2.00 1.10 7.82
C LEU A 230 2.51 -0.06 6.97
N ARG A 231 3.60 -0.74 7.36
CA ARG A 231 4.10 -1.94 6.70
C ARG A 231 3.28 -3.19 7.02
N VAL A 232 2.70 -3.27 8.22
CA VAL A 232 1.89 -4.44 8.61
C VAL A 232 0.53 -4.40 7.92
N PHE A 233 -0.15 -3.26 7.94
CA PHE A 233 -1.52 -3.14 7.43
C PHE A 233 -1.68 -2.97 5.91
N ASP A 234 -0.60 -2.88 5.13
CA ASP A 234 -0.66 -2.71 3.67
C ASP A 234 -1.62 -1.59 3.23
N ASP A 235 -2.13 -1.64 1.99
CA ASP A 235 -3.09 -0.67 1.51
C ASP A 235 -4.44 -0.83 2.20
N GLY A 236 -5.02 0.27 2.67
CA GLY A 236 -6.33 0.26 3.34
C GLY A 236 -6.58 1.51 4.14
N ARG A 237 -7.82 1.68 4.60
CA ARG A 237 -8.13 2.73 5.56
C ARG A 237 -7.60 2.30 6.92
N ILE A 238 -7.02 3.26 7.63
CA ILE A 238 -6.56 3.11 9.00
C ILE A 238 -7.32 4.11 9.86
N ARG A 239 -7.92 3.62 10.93
CA ARG A 239 -8.59 4.45 11.95
C ARG A 239 -7.73 4.47 13.20
N VAL A 240 -7.43 5.66 13.71
CA VAL A 240 -6.57 5.86 14.87
C VAL A 240 -7.39 6.34 16.05
N TYR A 241 -7.17 5.75 17.22
CA TYR A 241 -7.81 6.13 18.47
C TYR A 241 -6.73 6.44 19.52
N ALA A 242 -6.97 7.44 20.36
CA ALA A 242 -6.15 7.72 21.53
C ALA A 242 -6.85 7.19 22.78
N VAL A 243 -6.20 6.27 23.48
CA VAL A 243 -6.69 5.81 24.79
C VAL A 243 -6.59 6.99 25.77
N PRO A 244 -7.64 7.28 26.57
CA PRO A 244 -7.59 8.36 27.55
C PRO A 244 -6.45 8.18 28.56
N GLY A 245 -5.63 9.22 28.72
CA GLY A 245 -4.46 9.23 29.60
C GLY A 245 -3.18 9.57 28.85
N ASP A 246 -2.28 10.31 29.51
CA ASP A 246 -1.08 10.82 28.85
C ASP A 246 -0.09 9.70 28.50
N ASP A 247 -0.02 8.65 29.32
CA ASP A 247 0.87 7.50 29.20
C ASP A 247 0.32 6.36 28.31
N LYS A 248 -0.87 6.53 27.73
CA LYS A 248 -1.58 5.44 27.05
C LYS A 248 -1.27 5.36 25.56
N PRO A 249 -1.35 4.17 24.94
CA PRO A 249 -0.98 4.01 23.53
C PRO A 249 -1.98 4.66 22.57
N LEU A 250 -1.53 4.89 21.34
CA LEU A 250 -2.41 5.07 20.19
C LEU A 250 -2.75 3.70 19.59
N ILE A 251 -4.01 3.50 19.21
CA ILE A 251 -4.50 2.25 18.63
C ILE A 251 -4.91 2.47 17.18
N PHE A 252 -4.31 1.70 16.28
CA PHE A 252 -4.51 1.74 14.83
C PHE A 252 -5.33 0.53 14.40
N TYR A 253 -6.48 0.75 13.76
CA TYR A 253 -7.32 -0.31 13.19
C TYR A 253 -7.24 -0.32 11.67
N ASN A 254 -7.14 -1.51 11.08
CA ASN A 254 -7.45 -1.67 9.67
C ASN A 254 -8.96 -1.88 9.43
N ASP A 255 -9.37 -1.93 8.17
CA ASP A 255 -10.76 -2.18 7.77
C ASP A 255 -11.31 -3.53 8.26
N ASP A 256 -10.45 -4.54 8.38
CA ASP A 256 -10.83 -5.88 8.84
C ASP A 256 -11.05 -5.94 10.36
N GLY A 257 -10.65 -4.90 11.11
CA GLY A 257 -10.77 -4.78 12.56
C GLY A 257 -9.60 -5.37 13.36
N HIS A 258 -8.47 -5.66 12.71
CA HIS A 258 -7.20 -5.93 13.40
C HIS A 258 -6.62 -4.63 13.93
N ALA A 259 -5.97 -4.69 15.09
CA ALA A 259 -5.41 -3.53 15.75
C ALA A 259 -3.89 -3.63 15.93
N ILE A 260 -3.22 -2.48 15.89
CA ILE A 260 -1.86 -2.32 16.36
C ILE A 260 -1.87 -1.20 17.40
N ALA A 261 -1.42 -1.48 18.61
CA ALA A 261 -1.19 -0.48 19.65
C ALA A 261 0.26 0.00 19.59
N VAL A 262 0.48 1.30 19.73
CA VAL A 262 1.80 1.93 19.69
C VAL A 262 1.95 2.86 20.90
N ALA A 263 3.04 2.69 21.65
CA ALA A 263 3.38 3.56 22.75
C ALA A 263 3.61 5.01 22.29
N ARG A 264 3.08 5.97 23.05
CA ARG A 264 3.29 7.40 22.81
C ARG A 264 4.73 7.80 23.13
N TYR A 265 5.21 8.83 22.45
CA TYR A 265 6.43 9.51 22.83
C TYR A 265 6.08 10.55 23.92
N MET A 266 6.67 10.37 25.11
CA MET A 266 6.27 11.09 26.33
C MET A 266 7.14 12.31 26.66
N GLU A 267 8.32 12.41 26.05
CA GLU A 267 9.25 13.51 26.31
C GLU A 267 8.85 14.75 25.50
N ALA A 268 9.01 15.94 26.08
CA ALA A 268 8.87 17.20 25.34
C ALA A 268 9.79 17.14 24.11
N PRO A 269 9.27 17.35 22.88
CA PRO A 269 10.06 17.08 21.69
C PRO A 269 11.24 18.05 21.61
N THR A 270 12.44 17.58 21.93
CA THR A 270 13.70 18.11 21.38
C THR A 270 13.89 17.65 19.93
N TRP A 271 12.93 16.89 19.41
CA TRP A 271 12.92 16.15 18.16
C TRP A 271 12.08 16.89 17.14
N ASP A 272 12.43 16.74 15.86
CA ASP A 272 11.63 17.29 14.78
C ASP A 272 10.25 16.62 14.78
N ILE A 273 9.20 17.45 14.70
CA ILE A 273 7.81 17.02 14.69
C ILE A 273 7.30 17.10 13.25
N ALA A 274 6.89 15.97 12.70
CA ALA A 274 6.17 15.93 11.44
C ALA A 274 4.65 15.92 11.71
N SER A 275 3.94 16.91 11.17
CA SER A 275 2.48 16.95 11.24
C SER A 275 1.88 15.89 10.32
N LEU A 276 1.05 15.00 10.87
CA LEU A 276 0.33 14.00 10.08
C LEU A 276 -0.61 14.67 9.06
N THR A 277 -1.28 15.76 9.44
CA THR A 277 -2.19 16.49 8.56
C THR A 277 -1.47 17.07 7.35
N GLU A 278 -0.24 17.57 7.52
CA GLU A 278 0.59 18.03 6.40
C GLU A 278 1.05 16.89 5.49
N LEU A 279 1.36 15.72 6.06
CA LEU A 279 1.72 14.55 5.27
C LEU A 279 0.53 14.03 4.45
N LEU A 280 -0.67 14.08 5.01
CA LEU A 280 -1.90 13.68 4.33
C LEU A 280 -2.25 14.65 3.20
N SER A 281 -2.15 15.96 3.41
CA SER A 281 -2.40 16.95 2.35
C SER A 281 -1.41 16.79 1.19
N LYS A 282 -0.12 16.61 1.48
CA LYS A 282 0.92 16.33 0.47
C LYS A 282 0.67 15.03 -0.30
N ALA A 283 0.05 14.02 0.33
CA ALA A 283 -0.31 12.78 -0.34
C ALA A 283 -1.48 12.95 -1.32
N GLN A 284 -2.42 13.84 -1.01
CA GLN A 284 -3.58 14.14 -1.84
C GLN A 284 -3.20 14.98 -3.07
N THR A 285 -2.24 15.90 -2.94
CA THR A 285 -1.77 16.75 -4.06
C THR A 285 -0.86 16.01 -5.05
N LYS A 286 -0.38 14.81 -4.72
CA LYS A 286 0.49 13.97 -5.56
C LYS A 286 -0.26 12.83 -6.26
N LYS A 287 -1.60 12.85 -6.26
CA LYS A 287 -2.44 11.87 -6.97
C LYS A 287 -2.55 12.21 -8.45
#